data_AF-A0A2U1Q0E8-F1
#
_entry.id   AF-A0A2U1Q0E8-F1
#
_cell.length_a   1.000
_cell.length_b   1.000
_cell.length_c   1.000
_cell.angle_alpha   90.00
_cell.angle_beta   90.00
_cell.angle_gamma   90.00
#
_symmetry.space_group_name_H-M   'P 1'
#
loop_
_entity.id
_entity.type
_entity.pdbx_description
1 polymer ?
#
loop_
_entity_poly.entity_id
_entity_poly.type
_entity_poly.pdbx_seq_one_letter_code
_entity_poly.pdbx_strand_id
1 'polypeptide(L)'
;MGMMLYFLFQRERDANLSDERDLKKVYDEVEARMRYRGFIIMELEQMFGNRVVHEALTPLRLCQEQDMQKMDFLREMGAARCYFAF
;
A
#
# COMPACT_ATOMS: atom_id res chain seq x y z
N MET A 1 22.66 14.94 32.02
CA MET A 1 22.88 14.17 30.77
C MET A 1 21.76 13.17 30.47
N GLY A 2 21.24 12.43 31.45
CA GLY A 2 20.16 11.45 31.23
C GLY A 2 18.84 11.99 30.65
N MET A 3 18.35 13.17 31.11
CA MET A 3 17.12 13.76 30.55
C MET A 3 17.25 14.19 29.09
N MET A 4 18.42 14.68 28.67
CA MET A 4 18.64 15.11 27.28
C MET A 4 18.63 13.92 26.31
N LEU A 5 19.25 12.80 26.70
CA LEU A 5 19.20 11.54 25.95
C LEU A 5 17.76 11.00 25.87
N TYR A 6 17.02 11.02 26.99
CA TYR A 6 15.62 10.59 27.02
C TYR A 6 14.74 11.39 26.04
N PHE A 7 14.86 12.72 26.01
CA PHE A 7 14.11 13.55 25.07
C PHE A 7 14.48 13.27 23.60
N LEU A 8 15.75 13.00 23.30
CA LEU A 8 16.18 12.63 21.94
C LEU A 8 15.58 11.29 21.51
N PHE A 9 15.64 10.27 22.37
CA PHE A 9 15.05 8.97 22.09
C PHE A 9 13.53 9.02 21.95
N GLN A 10 12.86 9.84 22.77
CA GLN A 10 11.42 10.01 22.66
C GLN A 10 11.03 10.70 21.34
N ARG A 11 11.78 11.72 20.92
CA ARG A 11 11.54 12.40 19.64
C ARG A 11 11.77 11.48 18.44
N GLU A 12 12.82 10.67 18.49
CA GLU A 12 13.11 9.68 17.44
C GLU A 12 12.00 8.63 17.35
N ARG A 13 11.56 8.11 18.50
CA ARG A 13 10.44 7.15 18.56
C ARG A 13 9.15 7.75 18.02
N ASP A 14 8.82 8.98 18.42
CA ASP A 14 7.57 9.63 18.01
C ASP A 14 7.59 9.97 16.50
N ALA A 15 8.77 10.31 15.94
CA ALA A 15 8.97 10.46 14.50
C ALA A 15 8.80 9.12 13.76
N ASN A 16 9.42 8.04 14.25
CA ASN A 16 9.29 6.71 13.67
C ASN A 16 7.82 6.20 13.72
N LEU A 17 7.11 6.43 14.82
CA LEU A 17 5.67 6.13 14.94
C LEU A 17 4.80 6.99 14.01
N SER A 18 5.22 8.21 13.69
CA SER A 18 4.55 9.04 12.68
C SER A 18 4.71 8.42 11.29
N ASP A 19 5.94 8.06 10.93
CA ASP A 19 6.24 7.42 9.65
C ASP A 19 5.54 6.07 9.49
N GLU A 20 5.45 5.27 10.55
CA GLU A 20 4.70 4.01 10.54
C GLU A 20 3.19 4.22 10.33
N ARG A 21 2.61 5.25 10.96
CA ARG A 21 1.19 5.59 10.76
C ARG A 21 0.91 6.03 9.33
N ASP A 22 1.80 6.81 8.75
CA ASP A 22 1.65 7.26 7.37
C ASP A 22 1.91 6.13 6.36
N LEU A 23 2.88 5.24 6.62
CA LEU A 23 3.07 4.02 5.86
C LEU A 23 1.82 3.11 5.92
N LYS A 24 1.23 2.94 7.10
CA LYS A 24 0.00 2.15 7.28
C LYS A 24 -1.17 2.77 6.51
N LYS A 25 -1.35 4.09 6.53
CA LYS A 25 -2.38 4.76 5.71
C LYS A 25 -2.17 4.48 4.23
N VAL A 26 -0.94 4.62 3.73
CA VAL A 26 -0.62 4.34 2.32
C VAL A 26 -0.90 2.87 1.98
N TYR A 27 -0.60 1.93 2.88
CA TYR A 27 -0.93 0.52 2.71
C TYR A 27 -2.44 0.30 2.63
N ASP A 28 -3.21 0.82 3.59
CA ASP A 28 -4.68 0.69 3.65
C ASP A 28 -5.34 1.29 2.38
N GLU A 29 -4.84 2.43 1.90
CA GLU A 29 -5.33 3.09 0.68
C GLU A 29 -5.07 2.26 -0.58
N VAL A 30 -3.84 1.74 -0.75
CA VAL A 30 -3.48 0.93 -1.92
C VAL A 30 -4.26 -0.38 -1.92
N GLU A 31 -4.42 -1.02 -0.75
CA GLU A 31 -5.23 -2.23 -0.61
C GLU A 31 -6.70 -1.99 -0.98
N ALA A 32 -7.30 -0.90 -0.50
CA ALA A 32 -8.68 -0.54 -0.83
C ALA A 32 -8.86 -0.31 -2.34
N ARG A 33 -7.92 0.41 -2.98
CA ARG A 33 -7.94 0.63 -4.44
C ARG A 33 -7.80 -0.66 -5.23
N MET A 34 -6.93 -1.57 -4.81
CA MET A 34 -6.73 -2.85 -5.45
C MET A 34 -8.01 -3.70 -5.40
N ARG A 35 -8.65 -3.79 -4.23
CA ARG A 35 -9.93 -4.50 -4.06
C ARG A 35 -11.04 -3.89 -4.91
N TYR A 36 -11.16 -2.56 -4.88
CA TYR A 36 -12.20 -1.85 -5.64
C TYR A 36 -12.03 -2.01 -7.16
N ARG A 37 -10.80 -1.92 -7.69
CA ARG A 37 -10.54 -2.17 -9.12
C ARG A 37 -10.80 -3.62 -9.52
N GLY A 38 -10.41 -4.58 -8.68
CA GLY A 38 -10.73 -5.99 -8.92
C GLY A 38 -12.24 -6.23 -9.03
N PHE A 39 -13.03 -5.59 -8.16
CA PHE A 39 -14.48 -5.62 -8.23
C PHE A 39 -15.04 -5.02 -9.53
N ILE A 40 -14.57 -3.83 -9.94
CA ILE A 40 -15.00 -3.19 -11.20
C ILE A 40 -14.73 -4.10 -12.40
N ILE A 41 -13.53 -4.69 -12.50
CA ILE A 41 -13.17 -5.55 -13.61
C ILE A 41 -14.09 -6.77 -13.65
N MET A 42 -14.32 -7.40 -12.51
CA MET A 42 -15.22 -8.55 -12.40
C MET A 42 -16.66 -8.21 -12.81
N GLU A 43 -17.21 -7.10 -12.34
CA GLU A 43 -18.57 -6.66 -12.69
C GLU A 43 -18.69 -6.37 -14.20
N LEU A 44 -17.69 -5.69 -14.79
CA LEU A 44 -17.67 -5.43 -16.23
C LEU A 44 -17.60 -6.73 -17.03
N GLU A 45 -16.78 -7.69 -16.60
CA GLU A 45 -16.70 -9.02 -17.22
C GLU A 45 -18.03 -9.78 -17.10
N GLN A 46 -18.74 -9.68 -15.98
CA GLN A 46 -20.05 -10.31 -15.80
C GLN A 46 -21.14 -9.63 -16.66
N MET A 47 -21.19 -8.30 -16.68
CA MET A 47 -22.23 -7.54 -17.39
C MET A 47 -22.16 -7.71 -18.90
N PHE A 48 -20.96 -7.81 -19.45
CA PHE A 48 -20.73 -7.79 -20.89
C PHE A 48 -20.20 -9.13 -21.42
N GLY A 49 -19.81 -10.07 -20.54
CA GLY A 49 -19.26 -11.36 -20.92
C GLY A 49 -18.06 -11.23 -21.87
N ASN A 50 -17.94 -12.14 -22.82
CA ASN A 50 -16.92 -12.11 -23.88
C ASN A 50 -17.06 -10.92 -24.86
N ARG A 51 -18.06 -10.03 -24.69
CA ARG A 51 -18.25 -8.86 -25.55
C ARG A 51 -17.46 -7.64 -25.11
N VAL A 52 -16.86 -7.66 -23.91
CA VAL A 52 -15.86 -6.65 -23.56
C VAL A 52 -14.65 -6.89 -24.45
N VAL A 53 -14.28 -5.90 -25.26
CA VAL A 53 -12.99 -5.92 -25.94
C VAL A 53 -11.94 -5.92 -24.84
N HIS A 54 -11.13 -6.96 -24.75
CA HIS A 54 -10.09 -7.12 -23.74
C HIS A 54 -9.19 -5.87 -23.63
N GLU A 55 -9.02 -5.16 -24.74
CA GLU A 55 -8.33 -3.87 -24.88
C GLU A 55 -8.95 -2.75 -24.03
N ALA A 56 -10.28 -2.74 -23.85
CA ALA A 56 -10.99 -1.75 -23.03
C ALA A 56 -10.72 -1.93 -21.52
N LEU A 57 -10.40 -3.16 -21.08
CA LEU A 57 -10.02 -3.45 -19.69
C LEU A 57 -8.51 -3.34 -19.47
N THR A 58 -7.69 -3.31 -20.52
CA THR A 58 -6.23 -3.23 -20.42
C THR A 58 -5.76 -2.09 -19.52
N PRO A 59 -6.28 -0.84 -19.63
CA PRO A 59 -5.85 0.24 -18.73
C PRO A 59 -6.18 -0.04 -17.26
N LEU A 60 -7.36 -0.60 -16.98
CA LEU A 60 -7.79 -0.96 -15.62
C LEU A 60 -6.92 -2.05 -15.01
N ARG A 61 -6.57 -3.07 -15.80
CA ARG A 61 -5.68 -4.17 -15.39
C ARG A 61 -4.25 -3.69 -15.14
N LEU A 62 -3.74 -2.80 -15.99
CA LEU A 62 -2.42 -2.19 -15.79
C LEU A 62 -2.37 -1.38 -14.48
N CYS A 63 -3.42 -0.59 -14.18
CA CYS A 63 -3.50 0.11 -12.90
C CYS A 63 -3.59 -0.84 -11.70
N GLN A 64 -4.27 -1.98 -11.85
CA GLN A 64 -4.32 -2.99 -10.79
C GLN A 64 -2.95 -3.64 -10.55
N GLU A 65 -2.21 -3.95 -11.61
CA GLU A 65 -0.86 -4.50 -11.54
C GLU A 65 0.12 -3.51 -10.89
N GLN A 66 0.01 -2.21 -11.21
CA GLN A 66 0.79 -1.16 -10.54
C GLN A 66 0.50 -1.07 -9.04
N ASP A 67 -0.77 -1.15 -8.63
CA ASP A 67 -1.13 -1.17 -7.21
C ASP A 67 -0.63 -2.45 -6.53
N MET A 68 -0.63 -3.62 -7.20
CA MET A 68 -0.02 -4.86 -6.69
C MET A 68 1.48 -4.72 -6.47
N GLN A 69 2.22 -4.22 -7.47
CA GLN A 69 3.66 -3.97 -7.35
C GLN A 69 3.98 -2.99 -6.21
N LYS A 70 3.14 -1.97 -6.04
CA LYS A 70 3.26 -1.03 -4.92
C LYS A 70 3.01 -1.71 -3.57
N MET A 71 2.06 -2.64 -3.48
CA MET A 71 1.84 -3.42 -2.25
C MET A 71 3.01 -4.33 -1.92
N ASP A 72 3.60 -4.98 -2.92
CA ASP A 72 4.78 -5.82 -2.72
C ASP A 72 5.96 -4.98 -2.23
N PHE A 73 6.21 -3.82 -2.84
CA PHE A 73 7.21 -2.87 -2.36
C PHE A 73 6.95 -2.38 -0.93
N LEU A 74 5.70 -2.05 -0.58
CA LEU A 74 5.34 -1.62 0.77
C LEU A 74 5.52 -2.75 1.79
N ARG A 75 5.26 -4.01 1.41
CA ARG A 75 5.51 -5.19 2.26
C ARG A 75 6.99 -5.42 2.48
N GLU A 76 7.82 -5.30 1.45
CA GLU A 76 9.28 -5.40 1.56
C GLU A 76 9.86 -4.30 2.44
N MET A 77 9.40 -3.04 2.27
CA MET A 77 9.82 -1.94 3.14
C MET A 77 9.36 -2.12 4.59
N GLY A 78 8.12 -2.58 4.80
CA GLY A 78 7.61 -2.89 6.13
C GLY A 78 8.40 -4.02 6.80
N ALA A 79 8.71 -5.08 6.05
CA ALA A 79 9.55 -6.18 6.53
C ALA A 79 10.97 -5.69 6.88
N ALA A 80 11.59 -4.87 6.01
CA ALA A 80 12.90 -4.29 6.26
C ALA A 80 12.91 -3.39 7.52
N ARG A 81 11.86 -2.59 7.74
CA ARG A 81 11.72 -1.78 8.97
C ARG A 81 11.62 -2.63 10.24
N CYS A 82 10.94 -3.77 10.20
CA CYS A 82 10.91 -4.72 11.33
C CYS A 82 12.29 -5.31 11.66
N TYR A 83 13.23 -5.36 10.72
CA TYR A 83 14.59 -5.85 10.96
C TYR A 83 15.55 -4.80 11.56
N PHE A 84 15.24 -3.51 11.44
CA PHE A 84 16.09 -2.41 11.92
C PHE A 84 15.53 -1.68 13.15
N ALA A 85 14.42 -2.14 13.73
CA ALA A 85 13.90 -1.63 14.99
C ALA A 85 14.75 -2.16 16.17
N PHE A 86 15.82 -1.43 16.51
CA PHE A 86 16.64 -1.60 17.73
C PHE A 86 16.49 -0.40 18.65
#